data_AF-A0A453EA08-F1
#
_entry.id   AF-A0A453EA08-F1
#
_cell.length_a   1.000
_cell.length_b   1.000
_cell.length_c   1.000
_cell.angle_alpha   90.00
_cell.angle_beta   90.00
_cell.angle_gamma   90.00
#
_symmetry.space_group_name_H-M   'P 1'
#
loop_
_entity.id
_entity.type
_entity.pdbx_description
1 polymer ?
#
loop_
_entity_poly.entity_id
_entity_poly.type
_entity_poly.pdbx_seq_one_letter_code
_entity_poly.pdbx_strand_id
1 'polypeptide(L)'
;YFEKQSLKAAFAISQADPTLDLNMQMTKLAHGMLSGKYSAPSQEGQEGIRPRMFKSVIAASHPEFSSMRQQDALEFYHHLIDKVEQANPGNHELNPCTGFKFIIEERVQCPSGKVSYNQHCDNFLTLSIPLHEATNKEQLEAFHEKKAAMDLDGKEVSKEEIVRPRVPLEACLASFSGGEEVPEFYSTALNSKTTAIKTTGLKTFPDYLVLQMRKFVMGEGWVPKKLGNIPYSCHNFELVDVICYSI
;
A
#
# COMPACT_ATOMS: atom_id res chain seq x y z
N TYR A 1 -2.25 4.98 20.94
CA TYR A 1 -1.99 6.43 21.00
C TYR A 1 -3.28 7.21 21.27
N PHE A 2 -4.22 7.29 20.32
CA PHE A 2 -5.42 8.13 20.44
C PHE A 2 -6.43 7.74 21.52
N GLU A 3 -6.48 6.48 21.96
CA GLU A 3 -7.35 6.06 23.09
C GLU A 3 -7.00 6.74 24.42
N LYS A 4 -5.71 7.06 24.61
CA LYS A 4 -5.21 7.69 25.83
C LYS A 4 -5.22 9.21 25.76
N GLN A 5 -5.52 9.79 24.59
CA GLN A 5 -5.47 11.22 24.34
C GLN A 5 -6.88 11.81 24.38
N SER A 6 -7.17 12.63 25.40
CA SER A 6 -8.47 13.32 25.48
C SER A 6 -8.53 14.51 24.52
N LEU A 7 -9.73 14.79 23.97
CA LEU A 7 -9.97 15.98 23.15
C LEU A 7 -9.55 17.27 23.87
N LYS A 8 -9.86 17.38 25.17
CA LYS A 8 -9.52 18.55 25.99
C LYS A 8 -8.02 18.77 26.08
N ALA A 9 -7.24 17.69 26.23
CA ALA A 9 -5.78 17.77 26.26
C ALA A 9 -5.22 18.16 24.87
N ALA A 10 -5.72 17.56 23.78
CA ALA A 10 -5.28 17.91 22.43
C ALA A 10 -5.57 19.38 22.09
N PHE A 11 -6.77 19.89 22.45
CA PHE A 11 -7.12 21.30 22.28
C PHE A 11 -6.19 22.25 23.06
N ALA A 12 -5.75 21.86 24.26
CA ALA A 12 -4.85 22.68 25.08
C ALA A 12 -3.40 22.68 24.59
N ILE A 13 -2.97 21.63 23.87
CA ILE A 13 -1.62 21.51 23.30
C ILE A 13 -1.51 22.26 21.97
N SER A 14 -2.59 22.37 21.21
CA SER A 14 -2.64 23.13 19.96
C SER A 14 -2.20 24.59 20.19
N GLN A 15 -1.05 24.97 19.64
CA GLN A 15 -0.39 26.24 19.96
C GLN A 15 -1.04 27.48 19.33
N ALA A 16 -1.85 27.31 18.28
CA ALA A 16 -2.51 28.40 17.56
C ALA A 16 -3.97 28.08 17.27
N ASP A 17 -4.34 27.88 16.00
CA ASP A 17 -5.69 27.56 15.57
C ASP A 17 -5.90 26.03 15.52
N PRO A 18 -6.76 25.45 16.39
CA PRO A 18 -7.06 24.03 16.38
C PRO A 18 -7.62 23.52 15.06
N THR A 19 -8.19 24.39 14.22
CA THR A 19 -8.74 24.02 12.90
C THR A 19 -7.67 23.80 11.84
N LEU A 20 -6.46 24.34 12.05
CA LEU A 20 -5.32 24.20 11.16
C LEU A 20 -4.28 23.19 11.70
N ASP A 21 -4.42 22.76 12.95
CA ASP A 21 -3.51 21.79 13.58
C ASP A 21 -3.85 20.34 13.19
N LEU A 22 -2.90 19.65 12.55
CA LEU A 22 -3.08 18.28 12.07
C LEU A 22 -3.32 17.29 13.21
N ASN A 23 -2.54 17.39 14.29
CA ASN A 23 -2.63 16.48 15.43
C ASN A 23 -4.01 16.59 16.11
N MET A 24 -4.54 17.81 16.23
CA MET A 24 -5.88 18.08 16.73
C MET A 24 -6.95 17.49 15.81
N GLN A 25 -6.88 17.70 14.49
CA GLN A 25 -7.86 17.15 13.57
C GLN A 25 -7.83 15.61 13.52
N MET A 26 -6.65 15.00 13.61
CA MET A 26 -6.48 13.55 13.74
C MET A 26 -7.09 13.02 15.04
N THR A 27 -6.82 13.68 16.17
CA THR A 27 -7.39 13.31 17.47
C THR A 27 -8.92 13.44 17.46
N LYS A 28 -9.44 14.50 16.84
CA LYS A 28 -10.88 14.71 16.65
C LYS A 28 -11.53 13.60 15.84
N LEU A 29 -10.91 13.22 14.73
CA LEU A 29 -11.39 12.13 13.89
C LEU A 29 -11.38 10.79 14.65
N ALA A 30 -10.25 10.47 15.29
CA ALA A 30 -10.11 9.25 16.08
C ALA A 30 -11.12 9.17 17.23
N HIS A 31 -11.32 10.26 17.98
CA HIS A 31 -12.36 10.30 19.02
C HIS A 31 -13.76 10.09 18.42
N GLY A 32 -14.06 10.70 17.27
CA GLY A 32 -15.32 10.46 16.57
C GLY A 32 -15.54 8.98 16.30
N MET A 33 -14.54 8.30 15.73
CA MET A 33 -14.61 6.89 15.36
C MET A 33 -14.70 5.96 16.58
N LEU A 34 -13.89 6.23 17.61
CA LEU A 34 -13.79 5.37 18.80
C LEU A 34 -14.91 5.59 19.83
N SER A 35 -15.54 6.77 19.83
CA SER A 35 -16.56 7.10 20.84
C SER A 35 -17.90 6.36 20.68
N GLY A 36 -18.15 5.75 19.53
CA GLY A 36 -19.42 5.08 19.21
C GLY A 36 -20.63 6.02 19.02
N LYS A 37 -20.49 7.33 19.31
CA LYS A 37 -21.59 8.32 19.25
C LYS A 37 -22.19 8.46 17.85
N TYR A 38 -21.37 8.27 16.82
CA TYR A 38 -21.76 8.42 15.41
C TYR A 38 -22.06 7.08 14.73
N SER A 39 -22.07 5.98 15.51
CA SER A 39 -22.32 4.62 15.02
C SER A 39 -23.77 4.16 15.22
N ALA A 40 -24.59 4.98 15.89
CA ALA A 40 -25.99 4.66 16.13
C ALA A 40 -26.85 4.96 14.88
N PRO A 41 -27.74 4.04 14.48
CA PRO A 41 -28.68 4.29 13.38
C PRO A 41 -29.72 5.33 13.81
N SER A 42 -29.95 6.35 12.98
CA SER A 42 -31.07 7.27 13.13
C SER A 42 -32.25 6.85 12.26
N GLN A 43 -33.42 7.49 12.42
CA GLN A 43 -34.60 7.24 11.58
C GLN A 43 -34.34 7.50 10.08
N GLU A 44 -33.36 8.35 9.74
CA GLU A 44 -32.94 8.67 8.37
C GLU A 44 -31.68 7.90 7.92
N GLY A 45 -31.26 6.90 8.70
CA GLY A 45 -30.04 6.12 8.46
C GLY A 45 -28.87 6.55 9.37
N GLN A 46 -27.68 6.01 9.11
CA GLN A 46 -26.48 6.33 9.88
C GLN A 46 -25.75 7.52 9.25
N GLU A 47 -25.76 8.68 9.92
CA GLU A 47 -25.18 9.93 9.38
C GLU A 47 -23.64 9.89 9.31
N GLY A 48 -23.01 9.09 10.17
CA GLY A 48 -21.57 8.89 10.20
C GLY A 48 -20.76 10.13 10.61
N ILE A 49 -19.46 10.11 10.31
CA ILE A 49 -18.54 11.22 10.59
C ILE A 49 -18.16 11.86 9.26
N ARG A 50 -18.23 13.19 9.18
CA ARG A 50 -17.82 13.97 8.00
C ARG A 50 -16.50 14.71 8.28
N PRO A 51 -15.33 14.15 7.91
CA PRO A 51 -14.01 14.68 8.29
C PRO A 51 -13.56 15.88 7.43
N ARG A 52 -14.43 16.88 7.21
CA ARG A 52 -14.14 18.03 6.33
C ARG A 52 -12.92 18.85 6.79
N MET A 53 -12.78 19.08 8.09
CA MET A 53 -11.64 19.81 8.65
C MET A 53 -10.34 19.00 8.56
N PHE A 54 -10.40 17.69 8.79
CA PHE A 54 -9.24 16.83 8.57
C PHE A 54 -8.80 16.87 7.11
N LYS A 55 -9.76 16.74 6.17
CA LYS A 55 -9.49 16.84 4.73
C LYS A 55 -8.81 18.16 4.36
N SER A 56 -9.31 19.30 4.87
CA SER A 56 -8.72 20.61 4.56
C SER A 56 -7.28 20.75 5.05
N VAL A 57 -6.96 20.19 6.23
CA VAL A 57 -5.61 20.28 6.80
C VAL A 57 -4.65 19.31 6.13
N ILE A 58 -5.05 18.03 5.94
CA ILE A 58 -4.16 17.03 5.35
C ILE A 58 -3.88 17.33 3.87
N ALA A 59 -4.89 17.80 3.12
CA ALA A 59 -4.74 18.12 1.71
C ALA A 59 -4.15 19.51 1.45
N ALA A 60 -3.89 20.30 2.49
CA ALA A 60 -3.38 21.66 2.34
C ALA A 60 -2.10 21.66 1.49
N SER A 61 -2.13 22.46 0.41
CA SER A 61 -1.03 22.63 -0.53
C SER A 61 -0.63 21.38 -1.33
N HIS A 62 -1.46 20.31 -1.36
CA HIS A 62 -1.22 19.15 -2.22
C HIS A 62 -2.09 19.21 -3.51
N PRO A 63 -1.49 19.24 -4.71
CA PRO A 63 -2.24 19.38 -5.97
C PRO A 63 -3.32 18.31 -6.18
N GLU A 64 -3.00 17.04 -5.88
CA GLU A 64 -3.94 15.93 -6.06
C GLU A 64 -5.01 15.86 -4.95
N PHE A 65 -4.61 15.80 -3.67
CA PHE A 65 -5.54 15.64 -2.55
C PHE A 65 -6.43 16.87 -2.26
N SER A 66 -6.07 18.06 -2.76
CA SER A 66 -6.94 19.24 -2.68
C SER A 66 -8.14 19.15 -3.62
N SER A 67 -8.06 18.27 -4.64
CA SER A 67 -9.15 18.01 -5.57
C SER A 67 -10.24 17.12 -4.96
N MET A 68 -11.37 17.02 -5.67
CA MET A 68 -12.46 16.09 -5.35
C MET A 68 -12.44 14.85 -6.26
N ARG A 69 -11.32 14.59 -6.93
CA ARG A 69 -11.17 13.44 -7.85
C ARG A 69 -10.93 12.15 -7.06
N GLN A 70 -11.03 11.02 -7.75
CA GLN A 70 -10.56 9.74 -7.21
C GLN A 70 -9.03 9.78 -7.08
N GLN A 71 -8.51 9.28 -5.97
CA GLN A 71 -7.10 9.35 -5.61
C GLN A 71 -6.56 7.96 -5.28
N ASP A 72 -5.24 7.78 -5.42
CA ASP A 72 -4.56 6.54 -5.06
C ASP A 72 -4.41 6.41 -3.54
N ALA A 73 -4.76 5.24 -2.99
CA ALA A 73 -4.75 5.00 -1.55
C ALA A 73 -3.32 4.92 -0.98
N LEU A 74 -2.36 4.39 -1.74
CA LEU A 74 -0.97 4.33 -1.29
C LEU A 74 -0.34 5.72 -1.30
N GLU A 75 -0.61 6.52 -2.34
CA GLU A 75 -0.14 7.89 -2.40
C GLU A 75 -0.66 8.70 -1.20
N PHE A 76 -1.94 8.54 -0.86
CA PHE A 76 -2.50 9.16 0.34
C PHE A 76 -1.89 8.62 1.64
N TYR A 77 -1.62 7.32 1.72
CA TYR A 77 -0.93 6.71 2.88
C TYR A 77 0.47 7.32 3.07
N HIS A 78 1.28 7.39 2.02
CA HIS A 78 2.61 7.98 2.07
C HIS A 78 2.53 9.45 2.51
N HIS A 79 1.66 10.23 1.86
CA HIS A 79 1.43 11.64 2.23
C HIS A 79 0.98 11.81 3.68
N LEU A 80 0.12 10.92 4.18
CA LEU A 80 -0.32 10.92 5.57
C LEU A 80 0.84 10.68 6.53
N ILE A 81 1.68 9.66 6.26
CA ILE A 81 2.85 9.36 7.09
C ILE A 81 3.81 10.56 7.09
N ASP A 82 4.12 11.14 5.94
CA ASP A 82 5.01 12.30 5.82
C ASP A 82 4.49 13.50 6.63
N LYS A 83 3.19 13.78 6.54
CA LYS A 83 2.56 14.87 7.29
C LYS A 83 2.58 14.64 8.79
N VAL A 84 2.36 13.40 9.24
CA VAL A 84 2.43 13.04 10.67
C VAL A 84 3.86 13.14 11.19
N GLU A 85 4.86 12.72 10.41
CA GLU A 85 6.28 12.87 10.77
C GLU A 85 6.69 14.34 10.86
N GLN A 86 6.29 15.16 9.90
CA GLN A 86 6.55 16.61 9.90
C GLN A 86 5.87 17.33 11.08
N ALA A 87 4.68 16.90 11.48
CA ALA A 87 3.94 17.48 12.61
C ALA A 87 4.51 17.08 13.98
N ASN A 88 5.35 16.04 14.05
CA ASN A 88 5.89 15.51 15.31
C ASN A 88 7.43 15.37 15.27
N PRO A 89 8.18 16.47 15.02
CA PRO A 89 9.63 16.41 14.91
C PRO A 89 10.27 16.09 16.28
N GLY A 90 11.12 15.07 16.32
CA GLY A 90 11.98 14.77 17.47
C GLY A 90 11.33 14.02 18.65
N ASN A 91 10.04 13.70 18.61
CA ASN A 91 9.38 12.90 19.65
C ASN A 91 9.11 11.46 19.16
N HIS A 92 10.18 10.68 19.06
CA HIS A 92 10.13 9.30 18.54
C HIS A 92 9.23 8.37 19.35
N GLU A 93 9.12 8.56 20.67
CA GLU A 93 8.27 7.72 21.53
C GLU A 93 6.76 7.96 21.34
N LEU A 94 6.38 9.13 20.80
CA LEU A 94 4.98 9.49 20.56
C LEU A 94 4.59 9.47 19.09
N ASN A 95 5.53 9.22 18.17
CA ASN A 95 5.22 9.17 16.75
C ASN A 95 4.57 7.81 16.39
N PRO A 96 3.28 7.77 16.04
CA PRO A 96 2.58 6.53 15.72
C PRO A 96 3.09 5.86 14.44
N CYS A 97 3.85 6.58 13.59
CA CYS A 97 4.41 6.06 12.35
C CYS A 97 5.59 5.09 12.57
N THR A 98 6.18 5.08 13.77
CA THR A 98 7.32 4.20 14.11
C THR A 98 6.97 2.72 14.03
N GLY A 99 5.74 2.34 14.37
CA GLY A 99 5.27 0.95 14.30
C GLY A 99 5.16 0.38 12.87
N PHE A 100 5.24 1.23 11.85
CA PHE A 100 5.24 0.82 10.44
C PHE A 100 6.65 0.77 9.84
N LYS A 101 7.67 1.35 10.51
CA LYS A 101 9.03 1.45 9.98
C LYS A 101 9.75 0.12 10.01
N PHE A 102 10.36 -0.25 8.89
CA PHE A 102 11.25 -1.39 8.80
C PHE A 102 12.41 -1.13 7.85
N ILE A 103 13.46 -1.96 7.95
CA ILE A 103 14.65 -1.86 7.12
C ILE A 103 14.62 -2.99 6.10
N ILE A 104 14.71 -2.62 4.82
CA ILE A 104 14.96 -3.53 3.72
C ILE A 104 16.47 -3.61 3.51
N GLU A 105 16.98 -4.83 3.36
CA GLU A 105 18.36 -5.08 2.98
C GLU A 105 18.41 -5.71 1.58
N GLU A 106 19.21 -5.10 0.72
CA GLU A 106 19.54 -5.59 -0.61
C GLU A 106 20.99 -6.12 -0.58
N ARG A 107 21.14 -7.39 -0.92
CA ARG A 107 22.43 -8.06 -1.02
C ARG A 107 22.76 -8.30 -2.49
N VAL A 108 23.89 -7.78 -2.95
CA VAL A 108 24.42 -8.00 -4.30
C VAL A 108 25.68 -8.86 -4.22
N GLN A 109 25.67 -10.00 -4.91
CA GLN A 109 26.80 -10.92 -4.98
C GLN A 109 27.31 -11.04 -6.41
N CYS A 110 28.61 -10.83 -6.61
CA CYS A 110 29.26 -11.07 -7.90
C CYS A 110 29.86 -12.50 -7.96
N PRO A 111 30.24 -13.00 -9.16
CA PRO A 111 30.76 -14.37 -9.31
C PRO A 111 32.06 -14.64 -8.55
N SER A 112 32.82 -13.60 -8.18
CA SER A 112 34.01 -13.75 -7.31
C SER A 112 33.70 -14.18 -5.88
N GLY A 113 32.43 -14.23 -5.48
CA GLY A 113 31.99 -14.51 -4.12
C GLY A 113 31.95 -13.28 -3.20
N LYS A 114 32.49 -12.13 -3.62
CA LYS A 114 32.34 -10.88 -2.86
C LYS A 114 30.91 -10.36 -2.92
N VAL A 115 30.49 -9.79 -1.78
CA VAL A 115 29.13 -9.32 -1.53
C VAL A 115 29.13 -7.83 -1.15
N SER A 116 28.06 -7.14 -1.51
CA SER A 116 27.76 -5.78 -1.06
C SER A 116 26.34 -5.77 -0.48
N TYR A 117 26.14 -4.99 0.58
CA TYR A 117 24.85 -4.82 1.25
C TYR A 117 24.45 -3.36 1.18
N ASN A 118 23.22 -3.09 0.75
CA ASN A 118 22.58 -1.78 0.80
C ASN A 118 21.33 -1.89 1.68
N GLN A 119 21.09 -0.89 2.52
CA GLN A 119 19.96 -0.87 3.44
C GLN A 119 19.22 0.45 3.29
N HIS A 120 17.89 0.37 3.28
CA HIS A 120 17.03 1.55 3.31
C HIS A 120 15.83 1.29 4.24
N CYS A 121 15.30 2.38 4.80
CA CYS A 121 14.11 2.33 5.64
C CYS A 121 12.87 2.51 4.76
N ASP A 122 11.82 1.75 5.04
CA ASP A 122 10.51 1.86 4.38
C ASP A 122 9.38 1.66 5.41
N ASN A 123 8.16 2.00 5.00
CA ASN A 123 6.93 1.89 5.79
C ASN A 123 5.88 0.97 5.16
N PHE A 124 6.08 0.57 3.91
CA PHE A 124 5.24 -0.39 3.20
C PHE A 124 6.05 -1.27 2.27
N LEU A 125 5.54 -2.46 1.95
CA LEU A 125 6.18 -3.42 1.08
C LEU A 125 5.39 -3.58 -0.21
N THR A 126 5.99 -3.19 -1.34
CA THR A 126 5.40 -3.43 -2.66
C THR A 126 5.66 -4.84 -3.13
N LEU A 127 4.60 -5.61 -3.35
CA LEU A 127 4.67 -6.98 -3.87
C LEU A 127 4.21 -7.05 -5.32
N SER A 128 5.06 -7.65 -6.15
CA SER A 128 4.69 -8.03 -7.52
C SER A 128 3.81 -9.28 -7.48
N ILE A 129 2.89 -9.40 -8.44
CA ILE A 129 1.97 -10.52 -8.52
C ILE A 129 2.45 -11.47 -9.63
N PRO A 130 3.12 -12.59 -9.28
CA PRO A 130 3.56 -13.56 -10.28
C PRO A 130 2.34 -14.30 -10.86
N LEU A 131 1.80 -13.81 -11.97
CA LEU A 131 0.62 -14.40 -12.63
C LEU A 131 0.86 -15.84 -13.10
N HIS A 132 2.12 -16.21 -13.34
CA HIS A 132 2.51 -17.57 -13.68
C HIS A 132 2.36 -18.56 -12.50
N GLU A 133 2.25 -18.08 -11.27
CA GLU A 133 1.99 -18.89 -10.06
C GLU A 133 0.49 -18.97 -9.73
N ALA A 134 -0.40 -18.58 -10.65
CA ALA A 134 -1.83 -18.71 -10.44
C ALA A 134 -2.26 -20.18 -10.30
N THR A 135 -3.13 -20.47 -9.33
CA THR A 135 -3.61 -21.84 -9.04
C THR A 135 -4.78 -22.29 -9.92
N ASN A 136 -5.45 -21.35 -10.59
CA ASN A 136 -6.65 -21.60 -11.39
C ASN A 136 -6.44 -21.35 -12.90
N LYS A 137 -5.29 -21.76 -13.44
CA LYS A 137 -4.91 -21.55 -14.85
C LYS A 137 -5.92 -22.10 -15.85
N GLU A 138 -6.38 -23.33 -15.66
CA GLU A 138 -7.37 -23.97 -16.55
C GLU A 138 -8.68 -23.19 -16.62
N GLN A 139 -9.15 -22.65 -15.48
CA GLN A 139 -10.36 -21.82 -15.43
C GLN A 139 -10.17 -20.48 -16.14
N LEU A 140 -8.97 -19.91 -16.07
CA LEU A 140 -8.63 -18.67 -16.77
C LEU A 140 -8.56 -18.88 -18.28
N GLU A 141 -7.98 -19.99 -18.73
CA GLU A 141 -7.90 -20.35 -20.14
C GLU A 141 -9.30 -20.53 -20.73
N ALA A 142 -10.15 -21.33 -20.08
CA ALA A 142 -11.54 -21.51 -20.49
C ALA A 142 -12.32 -20.18 -20.51
N PHE A 143 -12.07 -19.29 -19.55
CA PHE A 143 -12.67 -17.96 -19.54
C PHE A 143 -12.16 -17.07 -20.68
N HIS A 144 -10.85 -17.09 -20.97
CA HIS A 144 -10.26 -16.33 -22.07
C HIS A 144 -10.78 -16.80 -23.43
N GLU A 145 -10.94 -18.12 -23.63
CA GLU A 145 -11.55 -18.68 -24.84
C GLU A 145 -13.01 -18.25 -24.99
N LYS A 146 -13.81 -18.38 -23.93
CA LYS A 146 -15.21 -17.95 -23.93
C LYS A 146 -15.33 -16.44 -24.18
N LYS A 147 -14.46 -15.65 -23.57
CA LYS A 147 -14.41 -14.20 -23.77
C LYS A 147 -14.03 -13.84 -25.21
N ALA A 148 -13.02 -14.48 -25.79
CA ALA A 148 -12.62 -14.25 -27.17
C ALA A 148 -13.76 -14.59 -28.15
N ALA A 149 -14.51 -15.67 -27.90
CA ALA A 149 -15.69 -16.03 -28.69
C ALA A 149 -16.83 -14.99 -28.56
N MET A 150 -17.05 -14.44 -27.36
CA MET A 150 -18.07 -13.41 -27.11
C MET A 150 -17.68 -12.02 -27.67
N ASP A 151 -16.40 -11.66 -27.60
CA ASP A 151 -15.86 -10.42 -28.15
C ASP A 151 -16.03 -10.40 -29.69
N LEU A 152 -15.91 -11.57 -30.37
CA LEU A 152 -16.21 -11.72 -31.79
C LEU A 152 -17.72 -11.58 -32.13
N ASP A 153 -18.60 -11.95 -31.20
CA ASP A 153 -20.07 -11.81 -31.30
C ASP A 153 -20.57 -10.43 -30.83
N GLY A 154 -19.65 -9.53 -30.43
CA GLY A 154 -19.97 -8.18 -29.94
C GLY A 154 -20.71 -8.15 -28.59
N LYS A 155 -20.65 -9.24 -27.80
CA LYS A 155 -21.29 -9.35 -26.48
C LYS A 155 -20.27 -9.13 -25.37
N GLU A 156 -20.60 -8.27 -24.40
CA GLU A 156 -19.80 -8.11 -23.18
C GLU A 156 -20.10 -9.20 -22.15
N VAL A 157 -19.06 -9.64 -21.44
CA VAL A 157 -19.17 -10.58 -20.33
C VAL A 157 -19.67 -9.86 -19.07
N SER A 158 -20.66 -10.44 -18.39
CA SER A 158 -21.18 -9.93 -17.11
C SER A 158 -20.09 -9.92 -16.02
N LYS A 159 -20.19 -9.01 -15.06
CA LYS A 159 -19.16 -8.84 -14.00
C LYS A 159 -19.05 -10.06 -13.09
N GLU A 160 -20.13 -10.82 -12.98
CA GLU A 160 -20.30 -12.01 -12.16
C GLU A 160 -19.62 -13.24 -12.79
N GLU A 161 -19.45 -13.26 -14.12
CA GLU A 161 -18.80 -14.35 -14.86
C GLU A 161 -17.28 -14.17 -14.99
N ILE A 162 -16.72 -13.05 -14.53
CA ILE A 162 -15.28 -12.76 -14.67
C ILE A 162 -14.46 -13.69 -13.78
N VAL A 163 -13.72 -14.60 -14.42
CA VAL A 163 -12.70 -15.41 -13.75
C VAL A 163 -11.42 -14.60 -13.59
N ARG A 164 -10.85 -14.60 -12.37
CA ARG A 164 -9.63 -13.85 -12.04
C ARG A 164 -8.54 -14.80 -11.54
N PRO A 165 -7.25 -14.48 -11.78
CA PRO A 165 -6.17 -15.30 -11.29
C PRO A 165 -6.19 -15.36 -9.77
N ARG A 166 -5.83 -16.52 -9.22
CA ARG A 166 -5.68 -16.78 -7.79
C ARG A 166 -4.21 -17.05 -7.52
N VAL A 167 -3.50 -16.05 -7.03
CA VAL A 167 -2.07 -16.16 -6.72
C VAL A 167 -1.89 -16.26 -5.21
N PRO A 168 -1.19 -17.27 -4.69
CA PRO A 168 -0.88 -17.37 -3.26
C PRO A 168 -0.02 -16.19 -2.79
N LEU A 169 -0.28 -15.65 -1.59
CA LEU A 169 0.55 -14.57 -1.04
C LEU A 169 2.02 -15.01 -0.86
N GLU A 170 2.23 -16.29 -0.51
CA GLU A 170 3.55 -16.91 -0.39
C GLU A 170 4.34 -16.80 -1.70
N ALA A 171 3.71 -16.95 -2.86
CA ALA A 171 4.36 -16.79 -4.16
C ALA A 171 4.77 -15.33 -4.40
N CYS A 172 3.96 -14.36 -3.99
CA CYS A 172 4.30 -12.94 -4.06
C CYS A 172 5.50 -12.59 -3.16
N LEU A 173 5.53 -13.13 -1.94
CA LEU A 173 6.65 -12.94 -1.00
C LEU A 173 7.92 -13.65 -1.47
N ALA A 174 7.80 -14.86 -2.00
CA ALA A 174 8.91 -15.59 -2.59
C ALA A 174 9.50 -14.81 -3.78
N SER A 175 8.65 -14.24 -4.64
CA SER A 175 9.07 -13.38 -5.74
C SER A 175 9.79 -12.11 -5.27
N PHE A 176 9.40 -11.53 -4.13
CA PHE A 176 10.09 -10.38 -3.54
C PHE A 176 11.50 -10.74 -3.03
N SER A 177 11.64 -11.91 -2.40
CA SER A 177 12.93 -12.40 -1.89
C SER A 177 13.79 -13.13 -2.93
N GLY A 178 13.26 -13.33 -4.14
CA GLY A 178 13.90 -14.06 -5.22
C GLY A 178 15.19 -13.39 -5.69
N GLY A 179 16.15 -14.19 -6.15
CA GLY A 179 17.36 -13.69 -6.77
C GLY A 179 17.05 -13.09 -8.15
N GLU A 180 17.42 -11.82 -8.35
CA GLU A 180 17.37 -11.12 -9.63
C GLU A 180 18.78 -11.08 -10.23
N GLU A 181 18.92 -11.49 -11.49
CA GLU A 181 20.16 -11.32 -12.23
C GLU A 181 20.31 -9.88 -12.68
N VAL A 182 21.44 -9.26 -12.32
CA VAL A 182 21.82 -7.91 -12.73
C VAL A 182 22.92 -8.03 -13.79
N PRO A 183 22.56 -8.01 -15.10
CA PRO A 183 23.54 -8.06 -16.18
C PRO A 183 24.37 -6.76 -16.24
N GLU A 184 25.56 -6.85 -16.84
CA GLU A 184 26.48 -5.72 -17.01
C GLU A 184 26.93 -5.03 -15.70
N PHE A 185 26.81 -5.71 -14.56
CA PHE A 185 27.28 -5.21 -13.28
C PHE A 185 28.81 -5.06 -13.25
N TYR A 186 29.31 -3.85 -12.97
CA TYR A 186 30.74 -3.63 -12.81
C TYR A 186 31.22 -4.13 -11.45
N SER A 187 32.02 -5.20 -11.44
CA SER A 187 32.60 -5.72 -10.22
C SER A 187 33.98 -5.12 -9.97
N THR A 188 34.12 -4.36 -8.88
CA THR A 188 35.43 -3.87 -8.40
C THR A 188 36.37 -5.00 -7.98
N ALA A 189 35.84 -6.19 -7.70
CA ALA A 189 36.62 -7.38 -7.34
C ALA A 189 37.27 -8.05 -8.55
N LEU A 190 36.56 -8.08 -9.68
CA LEU A 190 37.02 -8.67 -10.94
C LEU A 190 37.60 -7.63 -11.91
N ASN A 191 37.42 -6.35 -11.60
CA ASN A 191 37.76 -5.20 -12.44
C ASN A 191 37.18 -5.32 -13.87
N SER A 192 35.97 -5.88 -13.97
CA SER A 192 35.28 -6.17 -15.23
C SER A 192 33.76 -6.18 -15.04
N LYS A 193 33.03 -6.06 -16.16
CA LYS A 193 31.58 -6.24 -16.19
C LYS A 193 31.23 -7.72 -16.10
N THR A 194 30.25 -8.05 -15.27
CA THR A 194 29.80 -9.42 -15.02
C THR A 194 28.30 -9.43 -14.73
N THR A 195 27.76 -10.61 -14.44
CA THR A 195 26.37 -10.76 -13.97
C THR A 195 26.39 -10.97 -12.47
N ALA A 196 25.75 -10.08 -11.72
CA ALA A 196 25.60 -10.22 -10.28
C ALA A 196 24.21 -10.76 -9.93
N ILE A 197 24.09 -11.38 -8.76
CA ILE A 197 22.80 -11.80 -8.21
C ILE A 197 22.43 -10.81 -7.10
N LYS A 198 21.29 -10.15 -7.27
CA LYS A 198 20.68 -9.28 -6.26
C LYS A 198 19.58 -10.06 -5.53
N THR A 199 19.58 -10.03 -4.21
CA THR A 199 18.53 -10.60 -3.36
C THR A 199 18.08 -9.54 -2.38
N THR A 200 16.77 -9.40 -2.20
CA THR A 200 16.17 -8.41 -1.29
C THR A 200 15.49 -9.13 -0.14
N GLY A 201 15.57 -8.58 1.08
CA GLY A 201 14.93 -9.15 2.25
C GLY A 201 14.63 -8.11 3.32
N LEU A 202 13.84 -8.51 4.31
CA LEU A 202 13.56 -7.70 5.49
C LEU A 202 14.67 -7.93 6.52
N LYS A 203 15.39 -6.86 6.87
CA LYS A 203 16.40 -6.88 7.94
C LYS A 203 15.76 -6.72 9.32
N THR A 204 14.72 -5.89 9.40
CA THR A 204 13.88 -5.75 10.60
C THR A 204 12.42 -5.98 10.23
N PHE A 205 11.60 -6.34 11.21
CA PHE A 205 10.16 -6.45 11.04
C PHE A 205 9.45 -5.33 11.82
N PRO A 206 8.44 -4.67 11.23
CA PRO A 206 7.63 -3.66 11.90
C PRO A 206 6.56 -4.32 12.79
N ASP A 207 5.93 -3.54 13.67
CA ASP A 207 4.76 -4.00 14.42
C ASP A 207 3.56 -4.24 13.48
N TYR A 208 3.43 -3.39 12.46
CA TYR A 208 2.40 -3.47 11.43
C TYR A 208 3.04 -3.41 10.04
N LEU A 209 2.94 -4.50 9.28
CA LEU A 209 3.46 -4.56 7.91
C LEU A 209 2.36 -4.20 6.92
N VAL A 210 2.52 -3.07 6.23
CA VAL A 210 1.63 -2.64 5.14
C VAL A 210 2.09 -3.28 3.84
N LEU A 211 1.20 -4.00 3.16
CA LEU A 211 1.48 -4.63 1.86
C LEU A 211 0.76 -3.89 0.74
N GLN A 212 1.52 -3.42 -0.25
CA GLN A 212 0.98 -2.87 -1.49
C GLN A 212 1.08 -3.91 -2.60
N MET A 213 -0.05 -4.43 -3.06
CA MET A 213 -0.07 -5.34 -4.21
C MET A 213 -0.02 -4.55 -5.51
N ARG A 214 0.98 -4.78 -6.36
CA ARG A 214 1.12 -4.11 -7.67
C ARG A 214 0.13 -4.68 -8.69
N LYS A 215 -1.13 -4.26 -8.58
CA LYS A 215 -2.26 -4.69 -9.42
C LYS A 215 -2.27 -4.06 -10.83
N PHE A 216 -1.16 -3.52 -11.32
CA PHE A 216 -1.08 -2.93 -12.66
C PHE A 216 0.04 -3.58 -13.45
N VAL A 217 -0.29 -4.08 -14.64
CA VAL A 217 0.66 -4.63 -15.59
C VAL A 217 0.64 -3.80 -16.87
N MET A 218 1.80 -3.59 -17.47
CA MET A 218 1.87 -2.95 -18.78
C MET A 218 1.42 -3.96 -19.83
N GLY A 219 0.33 -3.65 -20.54
CA GLY A 219 -0.13 -4.44 -21.68
C GLY A 219 0.63 -4.10 -22.96
N GLU A 220 0.25 -4.76 -24.05
CA GLU A 220 0.71 -4.41 -25.39
C GLU A 220 0.37 -2.94 -25.70
N GLY A 221 1.33 -2.21 -26.27
CA GLY A 221 1.18 -0.79 -26.57
C GLY A 221 1.36 0.16 -25.37
N TRP A 222 1.97 -0.28 -24.26
CA TRP A 222 2.22 0.54 -23.05
C TRP A 222 0.95 1.03 -22.35
N VAL A 223 -0.19 0.39 -22.59
CA VAL A 223 -1.45 0.71 -21.91
C VAL A 223 -1.47 0.00 -20.55
N PRO A 224 -1.57 0.74 -19.42
CA PRO A 224 -1.66 0.13 -18.11
C PRO A 224 -2.96 -0.65 -17.98
N LYS A 225 -2.87 -1.97 -17.76
CA LYS A 225 -4.00 -2.85 -17.55
C LYS A 225 -4.14 -3.14 -16.06
N LYS A 226 -5.25 -2.70 -15.48
CA LYS A 226 -5.62 -3.03 -14.10
C LYS A 226 -5.92 -4.51 -14.01
N LEU A 227 -5.14 -5.23 -13.22
CA LEU A 227 -5.51 -6.52 -12.69
C LEU A 227 -6.70 -6.25 -11.75
N GLY A 228 -7.87 -6.83 -12.04
CA GLY A 228 -9.09 -6.61 -11.22
C GLY A 228 -8.90 -7.04 -9.76
N ASN A 229 -9.98 -7.18 -8.98
CA ASN A 229 -9.85 -7.70 -7.61
C ASN A 229 -9.45 -9.19 -7.66
N ILE A 230 -8.15 -9.45 -7.80
CA ILE A 230 -7.52 -10.76 -7.70
C ILE A 230 -7.67 -11.20 -6.25
N PRO A 231 -8.40 -12.27 -5.96
CA PRO A 231 -8.44 -12.83 -4.62
C PRO A 231 -7.08 -13.47 -4.33
N TYR A 232 -6.42 -12.98 -3.29
CA TYR A 232 -5.25 -13.63 -2.71
C TYR A 232 -5.73 -14.52 -1.57
N SER A 233 -5.45 -15.81 -1.64
CA SER A 233 -5.71 -16.70 -0.51
C SER A 233 -4.60 -16.52 0.51
N CYS A 234 -4.96 -15.97 1.68
CA CYS A 234 -4.09 -15.93 2.83
C CYS A 234 -4.68 -16.81 3.92
N HIS A 235 -3.97 -17.87 4.31
CA HIS A 235 -4.28 -18.53 5.58
C HIS A 235 -3.60 -17.68 6.67
N ASN A 236 -4.39 -17.04 7.54
CA ASN A 236 -3.96 -16.33 8.76
C ASN A 236 -3.50 -14.85 8.69
N PHE A 237 -3.72 -14.11 7.60
CA PHE A 237 -3.56 -12.63 7.63
C PHE A 237 -4.86 -11.92 7.23
N GLU A 238 -5.29 -10.94 8.04
CA GLU A 238 -6.34 -9.99 7.68
C GLU A 238 -5.80 -9.03 6.61
N LEU A 239 -6.09 -9.32 5.35
CA LEU A 239 -5.79 -8.44 4.23
C LEU A 239 -6.84 -7.33 4.21
N VAL A 240 -6.50 -6.15 4.75
CA VAL A 240 -7.33 -4.95 4.60
C VAL A 240 -7.10 -4.41 3.19
N ASP A 241 -7.94 -4.84 2.24
CA ASP A 241 -7.95 -4.29 0.88
C ASP A 241 -8.48 -2.85 0.97
N VAL A 242 -7.59 -1.86 1.00
CA VAL A 242 -7.97 -0.43 0.98
C VAL A 242 -8.44 -0.09 -0.43
N ILE A 243 -9.72 -0.34 -0.70
CA ILE A 243 -10.38 0.10 -1.93
C ILE A 243 -10.56 1.61 -1.83
N CYS A 244 -10.02 2.35 -2.81
CA CYS A 244 -10.20 3.79 -2.95
C CYS A 244 -11.70 4.13 -2.94
N TYR A 245 -12.18 4.69 -1.84
CA TYR A 245 -13.42 5.46 -1.82
C TYR A 245 -13.05 6.94 -1.90
N SER A 246 -13.75 7.70 -2.74
CA SER A 246 -13.62 9.16 -2.76
C SER A 246 -13.82 9.70 -1.34
N ILE A 247 -12.78 10.34 -0.78
CA ILE A 247 -12.84 11.10 0.48
C ILE A 247 -13.58 12.41 0.26
#